data_AF-A0A920HHI3-F1
#
_entry.id   AF-A0A920HHI3-F1
#
_cell.length_a   1.000
_cell.length_b   1.000
_cell.length_c   1.000
_cell.angle_alpha   90.00
_cell.angle_beta   90.00
_cell.angle_gamma   90.00
#
_symmetry.space_group_name_H-M   'P 1'
#
loop_
_entity.id
_entity.type
_entity.pdbx_description
1 polymer ?
#
loop_
_entity_poly.entity_id
_entity_poly.type
_entity_poly.pdbx_seq_one_letter_code
_entity_poly.pdbx_strand_id
1 'polypeptide(L)' 'MKIVGLTGGIGSGKSTVLNQFKNLGINTYSADKAAKKLINSDKGLIKSIKNLFGDNIYENNILDSVSCLKSFLTIHIN' A
#
# COMPACT_ATOMS: atom_id res chain seq x y z
N MET A 1 13.97 -16.87 -14.95
CA MET A 1 13.78 -16.46 -13.54
C MET A 1 12.44 -16.99 -13.06
N LYS A 2 12.35 -17.64 -11.90
CA LYS A 2 11.07 -18.13 -11.35
C LYS A 2 10.50 -17.10 -10.36
N ILE A 3 9.19 -16.85 -10.41
CA ILE A 3 8.47 -15.98 -9.48
C ILE A 3 7.53 -16.84 -8.64
N VAL A 4 7.57 -16.67 -7.32
CA VAL A 4 6.72 -17.41 -6.38
C VAL A 4 5.93 -16.42 -5.54
N GLY A 5 4.61 -16.57 -5.52
CA GLY A 5 3.72 -15.74 -4.71
C GLY A 5 3.59 -16.27 -3.29
N LEU A 6 3.91 -15.45 -2.29
CA LEU A 6 3.65 -15.74 -0.88
C LEU A 6 2.34 -15.08 -0.45
N THR A 7 1.33 -15.90 -0.14
CA THR A 7 -0.01 -15.45 0.31
C THR A 7 -0.37 -16.09 1.65
N GLY A 8 -1.50 -15.72 2.23
CA GLY A 8 -2.00 -16.22 3.52
C GLY A 8 -2.81 -15.17 4.29
N GLY A 9 -3.59 -15.63 5.26
CA GLY A 9 -4.44 -14.78 6.10
C GLY A 9 -3.68 -13.81 7.01
N ILE A 10 -4.41 -12.92 7.68
CA ILE A 10 -3.83 -12.02 8.70
C ILE A 10 -3.22 -12.88 9.82
N GLY A 11 -2.05 -12.48 10.32
CA GLY A 11 -1.35 -13.22 11.38
C GLY A 11 -0.65 -14.51 10.95
N SER A 12 -0.72 -14.92 9.68
CA SER A 12 -0.14 -16.20 9.21
C SER A 12 1.40 -16.20 9.06
N GLY A 13 2.10 -15.16 9.51
CA GLY A 13 3.57 -15.12 9.48
C GLY A 13 4.22 -14.83 8.12
N LYS A 14 3.49 -14.36 7.10
CA LYS A 14 4.05 -14.06 5.76
C LYS A 14 5.31 -13.19 5.80
N SER A 15 5.29 -12.10 6.57
CA SER A 15 6.43 -11.19 6.70
C SER A 15 7.65 -11.88 7.33
N THR A 16 7.42 -12.83 8.24
CA THR A 16 8.48 -13.64 8.86
C THR A 16 9.13 -14.56 7.83
N VAL A 17 8.31 -15.29 7.06
CA VAL A 17 8.79 -16.18 6.00
C VAL A 17 9.52 -15.40 4.91
N LEU A 18 9.01 -14.23 4.52
CA LEU A 18 9.67 -13.35 3.56
C LEU A 18 11.06 -12.91 4.06
N ASN A 19 11.18 -12.54 5.34
CA ASN A 19 12.47 -12.21 5.94
C ASN A 19 13.42 -13.41 5.99
N GLN A 20 12.93 -14.61 6.25
CA GLN A 20 13.75 -15.82 6.22
C GLN A 20 14.31 -16.08 4.82
N PHE A 21 13.49 -15.98 3.76
CA PHE A 21 13.99 -16.08 2.38
C PHE A 21 15.05 -15.02 2.07
N LYS A 22 14.83 -13.77 2.51
CA LYS A 22 15.82 -12.71 2.37
C LYS A 22 17.16 -13.06 3.04
N ASN A 23 17.13 -13.63 4.24
CA ASN A 23 18.33 -14.04 4.98
C ASN A 23 19.08 -15.20 4.31
N LEU A 24 18.37 -16.02 3.51
CA LEU A 24 18.97 -17.07 2.68
C LEU A 24 19.54 -16.54 1.35
N GLY A 25 19.57 -15.22 1.14
CA GLY A 25 20.07 -14.59 -0.08
C GLY A 25 19.07 -14.58 -1.24
N ILE A 26 17.80 -14.94 -1.00
CA ILE A 26 16.77 -14.92 -2.03
C ILE A 26 16.21 -13.51 -2.17
N ASN A 27 16.09 -13.03 -3.41
CA ASN A 27 15.46 -11.76 -3.71
C ASN A 27 13.97 -11.81 -3.33
N THR A 28 13.56 -10.92 -2.44
CA THR A 28 12.19 -10.84 -1.94
C THR A 28 11.55 -9.50 -2.28
N TYR A 29 10.24 -9.54 -2.49
CA TYR A 29 9.43 -8.36 -2.81
C TYR A 29 8.17 -8.36 -1.96
N SER A 30 7.86 -7.23 -1.34
CA SER A 30 6.64 -7.03 -0.55
C SER A 30 5.70 -6.10 -1.32
N ALA A 31 4.54 -6.63 -1.70
CA ALA A 31 3.50 -5.86 -2.38
C ALA A 31 2.99 -4.71 -1.51
N ASP A 32 2.77 -4.93 -0.21
CA ASP A 32 2.31 -3.89 0.73
C ASP A 32 3.28 -2.70 0.80
N LYS A 33 4.60 -2.97 0.92
CA LYS A 33 5.62 -1.92 0.95
C LYS A 33 5.68 -1.15 -0.37
N ALA A 34 5.57 -1.86 -1.49
CA ALA A 34 5.57 -1.24 -2.80
C ALA A 34 4.33 -0.35 -3.03
N ALA A 35 3.14 -0.83 -2.67
CA ALA A 35 1.91 -0.06 -2.73
C ALA A 35 2.00 1.22 -1.88
N LYS A 36 2.46 1.09 -0.62
CA LYS A 36 2.65 2.26 0.27
C LYS A 36 3.66 3.26 -0.31
N LYS A 37 4.71 2.79 -0.98
CA LYS A 37 5.66 3.67 -1.67
C LYS A 37 4.98 4.39 -2.84
N LEU A 38 4.31 3.66 -3.71
CA LEU A 38 3.68 4.21 -4.92
C LEU A 38 2.63 5.28 -4.57
N ILE A 39 1.76 5.00 -3.61
CA ILE A 39 0.70 5.93 -3.16
C ILE A 39 1.27 7.28 -2.69
N ASN A 40 2.51 7.33 -2.22
CA ASN A 40 3.14 8.56 -1.70
C ASN A 40 4.22 9.15 -2.62
N SER A 41 4.53 8.52 -3.76
CA SER A 41 5.62 8.97 -4.64
C SER A 41 5.27 9.04 -6.12
N ASP A 42 4.27 8.29 -6.57
CA ASP A 42 3.82 8.33 -7.95
C ASP A 42 2.86 9.52 -8.15
N LYS A 43 3.30 10.52 -8.92
CA LYS A 43 2.54 11.76 -9.15
C LYS A 43 1.20 11.51 -9.85
N GLY A 44 1.14 10.52 -10.75
CA GLY A 44 -0.07 10.17 -11.47
C GLY A 44 -1.11 9.56 -10.52
N LEU A 45 -0.67 8.61 -9.70
CA LEU A 45 -1.49 7.96 -8.69
C LEU A 45 -1.97 8.95 -7.63
N ILE A 46 -1.08 9.80 -7.11
CA ILE A 46 -1.45 10.87 -6.15
C ILE A 46 -2.53 11.76 -6.76
N LYS A 47 -2.35 12.20 -8.01
CA LYS A 47 -3.33 13.03 -8.71
C LYS A 47 -4.68 12.31 -8.85
N SER A 48 -4.68 11.04 -9.23
CA SER A 48 -5.91 10.25 -9.34
C SER A 48 -6.61 10.07 -8.00
N ILE A 49 -5.86 9.81 -6.93
CA ILE A 49 -6.39 9.67 -5.57
C ILE A 49 -7.01 11.00 -5.10
N LYS A 50 -6.32 12.12 -5.31
CA LYS A 50 -6.82 13.46 -4.97
C LYS A 50 -8.07 13.84 -5.76
N ASN A 51 -8.12 13.50 -7.05
CA ASN A 51 -9.31 13.73 -7.88
C ASN A 51 -10.54 12.96 -7.38
N LEU A 52 -10.34 11.76 -6.80
CA LEU A 52 -11.42 10.94 -6.28
C LEU A 52 -11.86 11.36 -4.88
N PHE A 53 -10.93 11.71 -4.00
CA PHE A 53 -11.19 11.86 -2.57
C PHE A 53 -10.97 13.27 -2.01
N GLY A 54 -10.51 14.21 -2.83
CA GLY A 54 -10.15 15.57 -2.44
C GLY A 54 -8.67 15.73 -2.09
N ASP A 55 -8.21 16.98 -2.02
CA ASP A 55 -6.81 17.31 -1.75
C ASP A 55 -6.41 17.15 -0.27
N ASN A 56 -7.38 17.25 0.64
CA ASN A 56 -7.20 17.26 2.10
C ASN A 56 -6.89 15.87 2.71
N ILE A 57 -6.69 14.85 1.88
CA ILE A 57 -6.33 13.49 2.33
C ILE A 57 -4.82 13.26 2.37
N TYR A 58 -4.02 14.23 1.89
CA TYR A 58 -2.56 14.19 1.99
C TYR A 58 -2.06 15.28 2.94
N GLU A 59 -1.19 14.89 3.87
CA GLU A 59 -0.49 15.81 4.77
C GLU A 59 1.02 15.60 4.60
N ASN A 60 1.77 16.69 4.37
CA ASN A 60 3.22 16.62 4.13
C ASN A 60 3.64 15.62 3.03
N ASN A 61 2.83 15.52 1.96
CA ASN A 61 2.98 14.56 0.85
C ASN A 61 2.83 13.07 1.26
N ILE A 62 2.21 12.80 2.41
CA ILE A 62 1.90 11.46 2.89
C ILE A 62 0.38 11.31 2.97
N LEU A 63 -0.15 10.22 2.42
CA LEU A 63 -1.58 9.91 2.51
C LEU A 63 -1.99 9.68 3.98
N ASP A 64 -2.98 10.43 4.45
CA ASP A 64 -3.73 10.11 5.67
C ASP A 64 -4.83 9.09 5.32
N SER A 65 -4.64 7.86 5.78
CA SER A 65 -5.58 6.77 5.57
C SER A 65 -6.93 7.00 6.25
N VAL A 66 -6.96 7.74 7.37
CA VAL A 66 -8.21 8.03 8.10
C VAL A 66 -9.02 9.07 7.35
N SER A 67 -8.41 10.16 6.91
CA SER A 67 -9.07 11.18 6.07
C SER A 67 -9.55 10.58 4.74
N CYS A 68 -8.73 9.74 4.10
CA CYS A 68 -9.12 9.03 2.88
C CYS A 68 -10.35 8.13 3.10
N LEU A 69 -10.40 7.37 4.19
CA LEU A 69 -11.55 6.53 4.52
C LEU A 69 -12.81 7.36 4.76
N LYS A 70 -12.70 8.47 5.49
CA LYS A 70 -13.83 9.40 5.70
C LYS A 70 -14.38 9.91 4.38
N SER A 71 -13.51 10.37 3.49
CA SER A 71 -13.90 10.84 2.14
C SER A 71 -14.60 9.74 1.34
N PHE A 72 -14.06 8.51 1.35
CA PHE A 72 -14.70 7.37 0.68
C PHE A 72 -16.13 7.11 1.17
N LEU A 73 -16.32 7.09 2.50
CA LEU A 73 -17.64 6.88 3.11
C LEU A 73 -18.60 8.02 2.77
N THR A 74 -18.13 9.27 2.73
CA THR A 74 -18.94 10.43 2.33
C THR A 74 -19.42 10.33 0.88
N ILE A 75 -18.58 9.85 -0.04
CA ILE A 75 -18.91 9.79 -1.48
C ILE A 75 -19.84 8.61 -1.82
N HIS A 76 -19.75 7.49 -1.11
CA HIS A 76 -20.40 6.23 -1.53
C HIS A 76 -21.53 5.76 -0.63
N ILE A 77 -21.66 6.29 0.59
CA ILE A 77 -22.64 5.82 1.59
C ILE A 77 -23.68 6.89 1.93
N ASN A 78 -23.56 8.11 1.38
CA ASN A 78 -24.62 9.13 1.38
C ASN A 78 -25.07 9.39 -0.06
#